data_AF-A0A915EDB1-F1
#
_entry.id   AF-A0A915EDB1-F1
#
_cell.length_a   1.000
_cell.length_b   1.000
_cell.length_c   1.000
_cell.angle_alpha   90.00
_cell.angle_beta   90.00
_cell.angle_gamma   90.00
#
_symmetry.space_group_name_H-M   'P 1'
#
loop_
_entity.id
_entity.type
_entity.pdbx_description
1 polymer ?
#
loop_
_entity_poly.entity_id
_entity_poly.type
_entity_poly.pdbx_seq_one_letter_code
_entity_poly.pdbx_strand_id
1 'polypeptide(L)'
;MELEPNYYSNLDELFSQLQDMANSPPPKIRIENLKDNYYFDVLQEVYKEQKSDLVFLKHGHNEQRMEMEEKKESLDSNLWECISLDIDEGDEVTDPWLRDVQLKIDDCFHFYTQSAIIIQMKLDDQLKWAQLVLYQQKMFRPIEQAEIFGFLDILNLQGLHWQNELKMVACNQLMLLKSRLYQKRKRRNFTKSATQILNQYFNTHMAQPYPSDGAKAELAKQCGISIAQVSNWFGNKRIRFRKAFLKNKDVNASDMSNEWPHKHQAERYLALLFACA
;
A
#
# COMPACT_ATOMS: atom_id res chain seq x y z
N MET A 1 4.49 -3.06 -9.52
CA MET A 1 4.16 -3.92 -8.37
C MET A 1 2.69 -4.20 -8.55
N GLU A 2 2.43 -5.20 -9.38
CA GLU A 2 1.07 -5.55 -9.79
C GLU A 2 0.36 -6.14 -8.59
N LEU A 3 -0.82 -5.61 -8.29
CA LEU A 3 -1.75 -6.26 -7.39
C LEU A 3 -2.21 -7.52 -8.11
N GLU A 4 -1.88 -8.68 -7.55
CA GLU A 4 -2.34 -10.00 -8.02
C GLU A 4 -3.83 -9.95 -8.38
N PRO A 5 -4.25 -10.37 -9.59
CA PRO A 5 -5.63 -10.19 -10.07
C PRO A 5 -6.70 -10.99 -9.28
N ASN A 6 -6.30 -11.94 -8.45
CA ASN A 6 -7.20 -12.97 -7.91
C ASN A 6 -7.45 -12.85 -6.40
N TYR A 7 -7.77 -11.65 -5.91
CA TYR A 7 -8.32 -11.51 -4.54
C TYR A 7 -9.79 -11.97 -4.42
N TYR A 8 -10.46 -12.25 -5.55
CA TYR A 8 -11.92 -12.45 -5.62
C TYR A 8 -12.34 -13.72 -6.37
N SER A 9 -11.44 -14.68 -6.61
CA SER A 9 -11.73 -15.88 -7.40
C SER A 9 -12.93 -16.69 -6.90
N ASN A 10 -13.17 -16.71 -5.59
CA ASN A 10 -14.35 -17.36 -4.99
C ASN A 10 -15.68 -16.63 -5.29
N LEU A 11 -15.64 -15.34 -5.65
CA LEU A 11 -16.83 -14.53 -5.95
C LEU A 11 -17.28 -14.67 -7.39
N ASP A 12 -16.36 -14.82 -8.34
CA ASP A 12 -16.75 -15.06 -9.73
C ASP A 12 -17.41 -16.45 -9.85
N GLU A 13 -16.98 -17.42 -9.03
CA GLU A 13 -17.64 -18.72 -8.91
C GLU A 13 -19.03 -18.62 -8.26
N LEU A 14 -19.15 -17.91 -7.12
CA LEU A 14 -20.46 -17.68 -6.47
C LEU A 14 -21.42 -16.88 -7.36
N PHE A 15 -20.90 -15.88 -8.09
CA PHE A 15 -21.64 -15.07 -9.04
C PHE A 15 -22.13 -15.91 -10.22
N SER A 16 -21.25 -16.75 -10.79
CA SER A 16 -21.63 -17.68 -11.85
C SER A 16 -22.73 -18.63 -11.35
N GLN A 17 -22.58 -19.20 -10.15
CA GLN A 17 -23.58 -20.11 -9.57
C GLN A 17 -24.93 -19.44 -9.32
N LEU A 18 -24.97 -18.24 -8.74
CA LEU A 18 -26.21 -17.51 -8.47
C LEU A 18 -26.88 -17.02 -9.76
N GLN A 19 -26.09 -16.55 -10.72
CA GLN A 19 -26.57 -16.13 -12.04
C GLN A 19 -27.13 -17.31 -12.83
N ASP A 20 -26.47 -18.47 -12.79
CA ASP A 20 -26.95 -19.69 -13.45
C ASP A 20 -28.25 -20.21 -12.81
N MET A 21 -28.35 -20.19 -11.48
CA MET A 21 -29.57 -20.57 -10.77
C MET A 21 -30.75 -19.65 -11.10
N ALA A 22 -30.49 -18.36 -11.29
CA ALA A 22 -31.54 -17.39 -11.49
C ALA A 22 -31.94 -17.18 -12.97
N ASN A 23 -31.03 -17.48 -13.90
CA ASN A 23 -31.32 -17.55 -15.34
C ASN A 23 -31.88 -18.91 -15.76
N SER A 24 -31.77 -19.94 -14.91
CA SER A 24 -32.46 -21.20 -15.13
C SER A 24 -33.97 -20.93 -15.17
N PRO A 25 -34.69 -21.36 -16.23
CA PRO A 25 -36.13 -21.20 -16.26
C PRO A 25 -36.69 -21.87 -15.00
N PRO A 26 -37.62 -21.21 -14.27
CA PRO A 26 -38.25 -21.84 -13.13
C PRO A 26 -38.75 -23.21 -13.60
N PRO A 27 -38.54 -24.28 -12.82
CA PRO A 27 -38.95 -25.61 -13.23
C PRO A 27 -40.38 -25.51 -13.73
N LYS A 28 -40.70 -26.16 -14.86
CA LYS A 28 -42.04 -26.16 -15.51
C LYS A 28 -43.11 -26.87 -14.67
N ILE A 29 -43.00 -26.74 -13.37
CA ILE A 29 -44.02 -27.05 -12.41
C ILE A 29 -45.00 -25.88 -12.51
N ARG A 30 -46.22 -26.14 -12.98
CA ARG A 30 -47.31 -25.18 -12.79
C ARG A 30 -47.48 -25.02 -11.30
N ILE A 31 -46.97 -23.91 -10.75
CA ILE A 31 -46.98 -23.65 -9.31
C ILE A 31 -48.43 -23.57 -8.78
N GLU A 32 -49.35 -23.16 -9.66
CA GLU A 32 -50.80 -23.26 -9.50
C GLU A 32 -51.21 -24.67 -9.04
N ASN A 33 -50.73 -25.72 -9.72
CA ASN A 33 -51.06 -27.12 -9.40
C ASN A 33 -50.34 -27.66 -8.15
N LEU A 34 -49.35 -26.94 -7.62
CA LEU A 34 -48.57 -27.40 -6.47
C LEU A 34 -49.35 -27.23 -5.17
N LYS A 35 -50.10 -26.14 -5.06
CA LYS A 35 -51.04 -25.89 -3.96
C LYS A 35 -52.26 -26.81 -4.04
N ASP A 36 -52.59 -27.28 -5.24
CA ASP A 36 -53.66 -28.24 -5.49
C ASP A 36 -53.24 -29.69 -5.15
N ASN A 37 -51.96 -29.93 -4.80
CA ASN A 37 -51.49 -31.24 -4.41
C ASN A 37 -52.05 -31.61 -3.02
N TYR A 38 -52.68 -32.78 -2.92
CA TYR A 38 -53.27 -33.31 -1.68
C TYR A 38 -52.30 -33.33 -0.48
N TYR A 39 -51.00 -33.50 -0.74
CA TYR A 39 -49.98 -33.55 0.30
C TYR A 39 -49.32 -32.20 0.59
N PHE A 40 -49.71 -31.12 -0.10
CA PHE A 40 -49.05 -29.82 0.01
C PHE A 40 -49.02 -29.32 1.46
N ASP A 41 -50.18 -29.31 2.13
CA ASP A 41 -50.29 -28.81 3.50
C ASP A 41 -49.49 -29.68 4.49
N VAL A 42 -49.54 -31.01 4.33
CA VAL A 42 -48.77 -31.95 5.17
C VAL A 42 -47.26 -31.75 4.99
N LEU A 43 -46.80 -31.56 3.75
CA LEU A 43 -45.40 -31.27 3.47
C LEU A 43 -44.98 -29.92 4.04
N GLN A 44 -45.83 -28.88 3.97
CA GLN A 44 -45.55 -27.59 4.60
C GLN A 44 -45.42 -27.71 6.12
N GLU A 45 -46.25 -28.53 6.78
CA GLU A 45 -46.15 -28.80 8.21
C GLU A 45 -44.85 -29.52 8.58
N VAL A 46 -44.49 -30.57 7.84
CA VAL A 46 -43.20 -31.27 8.04
C VAL A 46 -42.02 -30.33 7.87
N TYR A 47 -42.05 -29.45 6.85
CA TYR A 47 -40.98 -28.46 6.67
C TYR A 47 -40.94 -27.43 7.80
N LYS A 48 -42.08 -27.00 8.36
CA LYS A 48 -42.12 -26.10 9.51
C LYS A 48 -41.56 -26.76 10.77
N GLU A 49 -41.88 -28.03 10.99
CA GLU A 49 -41.37 -28.81 12.12
C GLU A 49 -39.85 -28.98 12.03
N GLN A 50 -39.34 -29.47 10.90
CA GLN A 50 -37.90 -29.60 10.65
C GLN A 50 -37.15 -28.27 10.76
N LYS A 51 -37.77 -27.17 10.33
CA LYS A 51 -37.22 -25.83 10.44
C LYS A 51 -37.12 -25.35 11.90
N SER A 52 -38.09 -25.70 12.74
CA SER A 52 -38.07 -25.32 14.17
C SER A 52 -36.90 -25.93 14.92
N ASP A 53 -36.41 -27.09 14.47
CA ASP A 53 -35.23 -27.79 15.00
C ASP A 53 -33.90 -27.17 14.51
N LEU A 54 -33.91 -26.44 13.39
CA LEU A 54 -32.74 -25.77 12.82
C LEU A 54 -32.52 -24.40 13.50
N VAL A 55 -31.79 -24.40 14.62
CA VAL A 55 -31.44 -23.24 15.46
C VAL A 55 -30.56 -22.17 14.74
N PHE A 56 -30.17 -22.40 13.48
CA PHE A 56 -29.00 -21.79 12.84
C PHE A 56 -29.09 -20.29 12.51
N LEU A 57 -30.29 -19.68 12.49
CA LEU A 57 -30.51 -18.28 12.06
C LEU A 57 -30.93 -17.31 13.19
N LYS A 58 -31.01 -17.77 14.45
CA LYS A 58 -31.58 -16.95 15.54
C LYS A 58 -30.62 -15.95 16.19
N HIS A 59 -29.31 -16.07 15.99
CA HIS A 59 -28.33 -15.15 16.59
C HIS A 59 -28.04 -14.01 15.63
N GLY A 60 -28.56 -12.82 15.93
CA GLY A 60 -28.26 -11.62 15.16
C GLY A 60 -26.77 -11.30 15.20
N HIS A 61 -26.17 -11.09 14.05
CA HIS A 61 -24.76 -10.70 13.89
C HIS A 61 -24.48 -9.24 14.31
N ASN A 62 -25.25 -8.71 15.27
CA ASN A 62 -25.21 -7.29 15.64
C ASN A 62 -23.87 -6.87 16.23
N GLU A 63 -23.24 -7.72 17.05
CA GLU A 63 -21.93 -7.43 17.64
C GLU A 63 -20.85 -7.40 16.55
N GLN A 64 -20.80 -8.43 15.72
CA GLN A 64 -19.89 -8.51 14.57
C GLN A 64 -20.08 -7.34 13.59
N ARG A 65 -21.34 -6.91 13.39
CA ARG A 65 -21.68 -5.73 12.58
C ARG A 65 -21.08 -4.46 13.19
N MET A 66 -21.32 -4.21 14.47
CA MET A 66 -20.78 -3.03 15.16
C MET A 66 -19.26 -2.99 15.10
N GLU A 67 -18.58 -4.11 15.35
CA GLU A 67 -17.12 -4.20 15.23
C GLU A 67 -16.62 -3.85 13.83
N MET A 68 -17.30 -4.34 12.79
CA MET A 68 -16.93 -4.05 11.40
C MET A 68 -17.24 -2.59 11.00
N GLU A 69 -18.28 -1.98 11.56
CA GLU A 69 -18.62 -0.58 11.34
C GLU A 69 -17.62 0.36 12.05
N GLU A 70 -17.20 0.05 13.27
CA GLU A 70 -16.14 0.79 13.96
C GLU A 70 -14.80 0.68 13.21
N LYS A 71 -14.47 -0.53 12.74
CA LYS A 71 -13.27 -0.74 11.89
C LYS A 71 -13.36 0.09 10.60
N LYS A 72 -14.55 0.20 10.01
CA LYS A 72 -14.78 1.03 8.81
C LYS A 72 -14.49 2.50 9.07
N GLU A 73 -15.01 3.06 10.16
CA GLU A 73 -14.79 4.47 10.53
C GLU A 73 -13.32 4.77 10.79
N SER A 74 -12.63 3.89 11.54
CA SER A 74 -11.19 4.00 11.78
C SER A 74 -10.41 3.99 10.46
N LEU A 75 -10.77 3.10 9.53
CA LEU A 75 -10.12 3.00 8.24
C LEU A 75 -10.37 4.21 7.34
N ASP A 76 -11.56 4.79 7.38
CA ASP A 76 -11.89 6.00 6.64
C ASP A 76 -11.04 7.19 7.13
N SER A 77 -10.88 7.32 8.45
CA SER A 77 -9.98 8.31 9.06
C SER A 77 -8.53 8.12 8.61
N ASN A 78 -8.01 6.90 8.71
CA ASN A 78 -6.63 6.58 8.32
C ASN A 78 -6.38 6.82 6.82
N LEU A 79 -7.35 6.48 5.97
CA LEU A 79 -7.25 6.67 4.53
C LEU A 79 -7.21 8.16 4.20
N TRP A 80 -8.05 8.96 4.85
CA TRP A 80 -8.05 10.42 4.68
C TRP A 80 -6.69 11.03 5.04
N GLU A 81 -6.14 10.67 6.20
CA GLU A 81 -4.81 11.10 6.63
C GLU A 81 -3.70 10.62 5.67
N CYS A 82 -3.83 9.41 5.13
CA CYS A 82 -2.91 8.87 4.13
C CYS A 82 -2.94 9.65 2.81
N ILE A 83 -4.06 10.25 2.43
CA ILE A 83 -4.20 11.04 1.19
C ILE A 83 -3.74 12.48 1.40
N SER A 84 -4.01 13.07 2.56
CA SER A 84 -3.55 14.42 2.90
C SER A 84 -2.03 14.47 2.97
N LEU A 85 -1.40 15.34 2.18
CA LEU A 85 0.00 15.68 2.36
C LEU A 85 0.09 16.82 3.39
N ASP A 86 0.88 16.62 4.44
CA ASP A 86 1.32 17.72 5.29
C ASP A 86 2.31 18.57 4.47
N ILE A 87 1.78 19.57 3.77
CA ILE A 87 2.57 20.54 3.02
C ILE A 87 2.74 21.75 3.93
N ASP A 88 3.98 22.00 4.37
CA ASP A 88 4.30 23.28 4.98
C ASP A 88 4.08 24.39 3.94
N GLU A 89 3.30 25.43 4.28
CA GLU A 89 2.89 26.55 3.40
C GLU A 89 4.06 27.23 2.65
N GLY A 90 5.31 27.01 3.06
CA GLY A 90 6.52 27.55 2.41
C GLY A 90 7.08 26.71 1.24
N ASP A 91 6.63 25.47 1.04
CA ASP A 91 7.17 24.53 0.04
C ASP A 91 6.29 24.41 -1.23
N GLU A 92 5.18 25.15 -1.27
CA GLU A 92 3.98 24.81 -2.04
C GLU A 92 4.11 24.96 -3.57
N VAL A 93 5.07 25.72 -4.10
CA VAL A 93 4.92 26.23 -5.49
C VAL A 93 5.93 25.67 -6.50
N THR A 94 7.01 24.97 -6.12
CA THR A 94 8.04 24.63 -7.14
C THR A 94 8.88 23.38 -6.94
N ASP A 95 8.56 22.46 -6.02
CA ASP A 95 9.32 21.20 -5.92
C ASP A 95 8.74 20.13 -6.88
N PRO A 96 9.44 19.77 -7.98
CA PRO A 96 8.99 18.70 -8.88
C PRO A 96 8.82 17.36 -8.15
N TRP A 97 9.51 17.15 -7.03
CA TRP A 97 9.34 15.96 -6.19
C TRP A 97 7.97 15.93 -5.50
N LEU A 98 7.48 17.04 -4.96
CA LEU A 98 6.15 17.10 -4.33
C LEU A 98 5.05 16.77 -5.33
N ARG A 99 5.20 17.24 -6.58
CA ARG A 99 4.27 16.92 -7.67
C ARG A 99 4.28 15.43 -8.04
N ASP A 100 5.46 14.80 -8.13
CA ASP A 100 5.58 13.35 -8.39
C ASP A 100 5.03 12.50 -7.23
N VAL A 101 5.15 12.99 -5.99
CA VAL A 101 4.53 12.35 -4.81
C VAL A 101 3.01 12.43 -4.89
N GLN A 102 2.46 13.63 -5.13
CA GLN A 102 1.02 13.82 -5.23
C GLN A 102 0.41 12.96 -6.33
N LEU A 103 1.02 12.92 -7.53
CA LEU A 103 0.55 12.07 -8.62
C LEU A 103 0.47 10.59 -8.23
N LYS A 104 1.44 10.07 -7.49
CA LYS A 104 1.42 8.67 -7.05
C LYS A 104 0.39 8.39 -5.97
N ILE A 105 0.10 9.36 -5.12
CA ILE A 105 -0.98 9.27 -4.13
C ILE A 105 -2.32 9.28 -4.87
N ASP A 106 -2.49 10.20 -5.83
CA ASP A 106 -3.70 10.32 -6.66
C ASP A 106 -3.96 9.04 -7.45
N ASP A 107 -2.93 8.43 -8.06
CA ASP A 107 -3.05 7.15 -8.77
C ASP A 107 -3.53 6.02 -7.86
N CYS A 108 -2.98 5.95 -6.64
CA CYS A 108 -3.35 4.94 -5.65
C CYS A 108 -4.80 5.15 -5.16
N PHE A 109 -5.19 6.40 -4.94
CA PHE A 109 -6.56 6.76 -4.58
C PHE A 109 -7.55 6.48 -5.72
N HIS A 110 -7.17 6.76 -6.96
CA HIS A 110 -7.97 6.43 -8.13
C HIS A 110 -8.21 4.92 -8.23
N PHE A 111 -7.17 4.10 -8.06
CA PHE A 111 -7.32 2.65 -8.03
C PHE A 111 -8.26 2.17 -6.91
N TYR A 112 -8.12 2.72 -5.71
CA TYR A 112 -9.00 2.42 -4.57
C TYR A 112 -10.46 2.76 -4.89
N THR A 113 -10.74 3.96 -5.39
CA THR A 113 -12.12 4.41 -5.69
C THR A 113 -12.76 3.56 -6.79
N GLN A 114 -12.03 3.22 -7.85
CA GLN A 114 -12.53 2.31 -8.90
C GLN A 114 -12.83 0.91 -8.33
N SER A 115 -11.93 0.37 -7.52
CA SER A 115 -12.13 -0.95 -6.89
C SER A 115 -13.33 -0.95 -5.93
N ALA A 116 -13.53 0.12 -5.17
CA ALA A 116 -14.67 0.27 -4.26
C ALA A 116 -16.01 0.31 -5.01
N ILE A 117 -16.07 1.00 -6.15
CA ILE A 117 -17.25 1.02 -7.02
C ILE A 117 -17.57 -0.39 -7.51
N ILE A 118 -16.56 -1.13 -7.98
CA ILE A 118 -16.75 -2.51 -8.47
C ILE A 118 -17.27 -3.42 -7.36
N ILE A 119 -16.70 -3.34 -6.15
CA ILE A 119 -17.18 -4.12 -5.00
C ILE A 119 -18.65 -3.80 -4.71
N GLN A 120 -19.02 -2.52 -4.69
CA GLN A 120 -20.39 -2.11 -4.44
C GLN A 120 -21.35 -2.64 -5.52
N MET A 121 -20.99 -2.49 -6.80
CA MET A 121 -21.80 -3.01 -7.91
C MET A 121 -21.99 -4.53 -7.81
N LYS A 122 -20.91 -5.29 -7.54
CA LYS A 122 -20.99 -6.74 -7.37
C LYS A 122 -21.88 -7.12 -6.17
N LEU A 123 -21.79 -6.40 -5.05
CA LEU A 123 -22.63 -6.63 -3.88
C LEU A 123 -24.11 -6.39 -4.18
N ASP A 124 -24.45 -5.31 -4.89
CA ASP A 124 -25.82 -4.98 -5.27
C ASP A 124 -26.43 -6.08 -6.16
N ASP A 125 -25.67 -6.57 -7.14
CA ASP A 125 -26.09 -7.68 -8.00
C ASP A 125 -26.31 -8.97 -7.19
N GLN A 126 -25.40 -9.28 -6.28
CA GLN A 126 -25.50 -10.45 -5.39
C GLN A 126 -26.76 -10.39 -4.52
N LEU A 127 -27.05 -9.24 -3.91
CA LEU A 127 -28.25 -9.02 -3.10
C LEU A 127 -29.51 -9.19 -3.94
N LYS A 128 -29.53 -8.68 -5.17
CA LYS A 128 -30.67 -8.80 -6.09
C LYS A 128 -30.93 -10.26 -6.45
N TRP A 129 -29.90 -11.02 -6.82
CA TRP A 129 -30.06 -12.44 -7.16
C TRP A 129 -30.47 -13.28 -5.96
N ALA A 130 -29.87 -13.04 -4.79
CA ALA A 130 -30.28 -13.65 -3.53
C ALA A 130 -31.77 -13.46 -3.24
N GLN A 131 -32.27 -12.24 -3.37
CA GLN A 131 -33.69 -11.92 -3.17
C GLN A 131 -34.58 -12.70 -4.14
N LEU A 132 -34.21 -12.74 -5.43
CA LEU A 132 -34.99 -13.45 -6.45
C LEU A 132 -35.06 -14.95 -6.14
N VAL A 133 -33.92 -15.57 -5.83
CA VAL A 133 -33.85 -17.00 -5.49
C VAL A 133 -34.67 -17.29 -4.24
N LEU A 134 -34.54 -16.50 -3.18
CA LEU A 134 -35.30 -16.70 -1.94
C LEU A 134 -36.81 -16.53 -2.16
N TYR A 135 -37.22 -15.57 -3.00
CA TYR A 135 -38.63 -15.39 -3.35
C TYR A 135 -39.20 -16.59 -4.13
N GLN A 136 -38.45 -17.12 -5.11
CA GLN A 136 -38.84 -18.33 -5.83
C GLN A 136 -38.91 -19.54 -4.90
N GLN A 137 -37.94 -19.72 -4.01
CA GLN A 137 -37.91 -20.84 -3.06
C GLN A 137 -39.06 -20.77 -2.04
N LYS A 138 -39.48 -19.57 -1.63
CA LYS A 138 -40.65 -19.34 -0.77
C LYS A 138 -41.95 -19.89 -1.36
N MET A 139 -42.00 -20.14 -2.67
CA MET A 139 -43.15 -20.76 -3.33
C MET A 139 -43.29 -22.26 -3.02
N PHE A 140 -42.20 -22.93 -2.63
CA PHE A 140 -42.14 -24.38 -2.43
C PHE A 140 -41.92 -24.79 -0.97
N ARG A 141 -41.36 -23.92 -0.14
CA ARG A 141 -41.07 -24.19 1.28
C ARG A 141 -41.33 -22.97 2.16
N PRO A 142 -41.60 -23.14 3.46
CA PRO A 142 -41.97 -22.05 4.37
C PRO A 142 -40.75 -21.19 4.74
N ILE A 143 -40.46 -20.16 3.94
CA ILE A 143 -39.44 -19.14 4.22
C ILE A 143 -40.10 -17.90 4.83
N GLU A 144 -39.68 -17.54 6.03
CA GLU A 144 -40.12 -16.35 6.76
C GLU A 144 -39.36 -15.11 6.30
N GLN A 145 -40.01 -13.96 6.46
CA GLN A 145 -39.40 -12.68 6.07
C GLN A 145 -38.12 -12.39 6.88
N ALA A 146 -38.08 -12.77 8.16
CA ALA A 146 -36.91 -12.62 9.01
C ALA A 146 -35.69 -13.40 8.49
N GLU A 147 -35.90 -14.56 7.87
CA GLU A 147 -34.81 -15.38 7.30
C GLU A 147 -34.26 -14.78 6.02
N ILE A 148 -35.15 -14.20 5.20
CA ILE A 148 -34.74 -13.44 4.02
C ILE A 148 -33.88 -12.26 4.48
N PHE A 149 -34.33 -11.50 5.47
CA PHE A 149 -33.54 -10.41 6.03
C PHE A 149 -32.21 -10.90 6.60
N GLY A 150 -32.20 -11.99 7.37
CA GLY A 150 -30.96 -12.56 7.92
C GLY A 150 -29.95 -12.98 6.84
N PHE A 151 -30.41 -13.61 5.75
CA PHE A 151 -29.53 -13.97 4.64
C PHE A 151 -28.95 -12.74 3.94
N LEU A 152 -29.77 -11.72 3.69
CA LEU A 152 -29.31 -10.47 3.10
C LEU A 152 -28.38 -9.71 4.05
N ASP A 153 -28.59 -9.82 5.36
CA ASP A 153 -27.73 -9.25 6.39
C ASP A 153 -26.32 -9.83 6.31
N ILE A 154 -26.22 -11.16 6.20
CA ILE A 154 -24.93 -11.87 6.04
C ILE A 154 -24.20 -11.40 4.77
N LEU A 155 -24.89 -11.25 3.65
CA LEU A 155 -24.29 -10.74 2.41
C LEU A 155 -23.79 -9.30 2.57
N ASN A 156 -24.57 -8.43 3.25
CA ASN A 156 -24.14 -7.07 3.55
C ASN A 156 -22.93 -7.04 4.49
N LEU A 157 -22.86 -7.93 5.48
CA LEU A 157 -21.71 -8.06 6.38
C LEU A 157 -20.45 -8.49 5.62
N GLN A 158 -20.57 -9.42 4.67
CA GLN A 158 -19.49 -9.78 3.78
C GLN A 158 -19.05 -8.60 2.90
N GLY A 159 -20.01 -7.84 2.37
CA GLY A 159 -19.75 -6.61 1.64
C GLY A 159 -18.95 -5.59 2.44
N LEU A 160 -19.36 -5.36 3.69
CA LEU A 160 -18.67 -4.47 4.64
C LEU A 160 -17.24 -4.96 4.93
N HIS A 161 -17.06 -6.26 5.15
CA HIS A 161 -15.74 -6.86 5.33
C HIS A 161 -14.81 -6.58 4.14
N TRP A 162 -15.26 -6.79 2.90
CA TRP A 162 -14.44 -6.55 1.71
C TRP A 162 -14.10 -5.07 1.51
N GLN A 163 -15.04 -4.17 1.80
CA GLN A 163 -14.76 -2.73 1.78
C GLN A 163 -13.66 -2.37 2.79
N ASN A 164 -13.73 -2.93 4.00
CA ASN A 164 -12.71 -2.71 5.02
C ASN A 164 -11.35 -3.27 4.61
N GLU A 165 -11.28 -4.47 4.04
CA GLU A 165 -10.02 -5.04 3.55
C GLU A 165 -9.41 -4.21 2.41
N LEU A 166 -10.23 -3.72 1.47
CA LEU A 166 -9.77 -2.82 0.41
C LEU A 166 -9.16 -1.54 0.99
N LYS A 167 -9.82 -0.92 1.98
CA LYS A 167 -9.31 0.27 2.69
C LYS A 167 -8.00 -0.01 3.42
N MET A 168 -7.90 -1.14 4.11
CA MET A 168 -6.66 -1.58 4.79
C MET A 168 -5.50 -1.66 3.80
N VAL A 169 -5.71 -2.33 2.66
CA VAL A 169 -4.68 -2.47 1.62
C VAL A 169 -4.27 -1.12 1.05
N ALA A 170 -5.24 -0.24 0.75
CA ALA A 170 -4.96 1.11 0.26
C ALA A 170 -4.16 1.95 1.28
N CYS A 171 -4.55 1.94 2.56
CA CYS A 171 -3.83 2.63 3.63
C CYS A 171 -2.38 2.14 3.74
N ASN A 172 -2.19 0.82 3.77
CA ASN A 172 -0.85 0.22 3.86
C ASN A 172 0.04 0.61 2.67
N GLN A 173 -0.52 0.64 1.46
CA GLN A 173 0.20 1.06 0.27
C GLN A 173 0.58 2.54 0.32
N LEU A 174 -0.35 3.42 0.71
CA LEU A 174 -0.12 4.84 0.84
C LEU A 174 0.91 5.15 1.94
N MET A 175 0.84 4.50 3.10
CA MET A 175 1.84 4.62 4.17
C MET A 175 3.23 4.20 3.69
N LEU A 176 3.34 3.07 2.98
CA LEU A 176 4.61 2.59 2.43
C LEU A 176 5.16 3.52 1.34
N LEU A 177 4.28 4.04 0.48
CA LEU A 177 4.61 5.01 -0.55
C LEU A 177 5.16 6.29 0.09
N LYS A 178 4.42 6.89 1.02
CA LYS A 178 4.83 8.06 1.80
C LYS A 178 6.20 7.83 2.45
N SER A 179 6.37 6.73 3.20
CA SER A 179 7.65 6.40 3.86
C SER A 179 8.83 6.35 2.88
N ARG A 180 8.68 5.64 1.75
CA ARG A 180 9.72 5.55 0.71
C ARG A 180 10.04 6.91 0.08
N LEU A 181 9.01 7.73 -0.11
CA LEU A 181 9.16 9.05 -0.71
C LEU A 181 9.87 10.00 0.27
N TYR A 182 9.46 10.07 1.55
CA TYR A 182 10.15 10.87 2.57
C TYR A 182 11.63 10.46 2.74
N GLN A 183 11.93 9.16 2.68
CA GLN A 183 13.30 8.67 2.66
C GLN A 183 14.10 9.17 1.44
N LYS A 184 13.47 9.25 0.26
CA LYS A 184 14.08 9.83 -0.95
C LYS A 184 14.29 11.35 -0.81
N ARG A 185 13.33 12.09 -0.26
CA ARG A 185 13.47 13.54 0.02
C ARG A 185 14.67 13.84 0.92
N LYS A 186 14.89 13.01 1.94
CA LYS A 186 16.06 13.14 2.84
C LYS A 186 17.40 12.92 2.12
N ARG A 187 17.41 12.27 0.96
CA ARG A 187 18.60 12.03 0.11
C ARG A 187 18.77 13.09 -0.98
N ARG A 188 18.67 14.38 -0.65
CA ARG A 188 19.07 15.45 -1.57
C ARG A 188 20.59 15.47 -1.71
N ASN A 189 21.08 15.41 -2.95
CA ASN A 189 22.48 15.67 -3.25
C ASN A 189 22.81 17.12 -2.87
N PHE A 190 24.05 17.38 -2.46
CA PHE A 190 24.50 18.75 -2.27
C PHE A 190 24.45 19.52 -3.60
N THR A 191 24.25 20.84 -3.53
CA THR A 191 24.29 21.69 -4.72
C THR A 191 25.64 21.55 -5.43
N LYS A 192 25.69 21.84 -6.73
CA LYS A 192 26.95 21.81 -7.49
C LYS A 192 28.00 22.72 -6.87
N SER A 193 27.58 23.92 -6.41
CA SER A 193 28.43 24.88 -5.70
C SER A 193 28.99 24.31 -4.40
N ALA A 194 28.14 23.80 -3.51
CA ALA A 194 28.59 23.17 -2.26
C ALA A 194 29.54 21.99 -2.51
N THR A 195 29.22 21.16 -3.50
CA THR A 195 30.07 20.02 -3.90
C THR A 195 31.43 20.50 -4.43
N GLN A 196 31.47 21.59 -5.18
CA GLN A 196 32.71 22.19 -5.69
C GLN A 196 33.59 22.73 -4.56
N ILE A 197 33.01 23.47 -3.61
CA ILE A 197 33.71 24.02 -2.44
C ILE A 197 34.33 22.88 -1.60
N LEU A 198 33.55 21.84 -1.28
CA LEU A 198 34.02 20.70 -0.50
C LEU A 198 35.14 19.92 -1.24
N ASN A 199 35.00 19.73 -2.56
CA ASN A 199 36.03 19.09 -3.39
C ASN A 199 37.31 19.93 -3.46
N GLN A 200 37.19 21.26 -3.61
CA GLN A 200 38.33 22.16 -3.65
C GLN A 200 39.13 22.08 -2.35
N TYR A 201 38.46 22.15 -1.20
CA TYR A 201 39.11 22.00 0.10
C TYR A 201 39.79 20.63 0.24
N PHE A 202 39.09 19.55 -0.13
CA PHE A 202 39.64 18.20 -0.07
C PHE A 202 40.91 18.07 -0.92
N ASN A 203 40.91 18.64 -2.13
CA ASN A 203 42.03 18.58 -3.05
C ASN A 203 43.22 19.42 -2.57
N THR A 204 43.00 20.61 -2.01
CA THR A 204 44.08 21.45 -1.47
C THR A 204 44.69 20.87 -0.19
N HIS A 205 43.92 20.08 0.57
CA HIS A 205 44.35 19.43 1.81
C HIS A 205 44.51 17.91 1.64
N MET A 206 44.84 17.43 0.45
CA MET A 206 44.93 15.99 0.13
C MET A 206 45.84 15.21 1.06
N ALA A 207 46.93 15.81 1.56
CA ALA A 207 47.87 15.17 2.48
C ALA A 207 47.27 14.92 3.89
N GLN A 208 46.35 15.78 4.32
CA GLN A 208 45.64 15.67 5.61
C GLN A 208 44.18 16.13 5.46
N PRO A 209 43.30 15.29 4.87
CA PRO A 209 41.92 15.64 4.57
C PRO A 209 41.00 15.50 5.79
N TYR A 210 41.45 16.05 6.92
CA TYR A 210 40.76 16.09 8.19
C TYR A 210 40.59 17.57 8.58
N PRO A 211 39.52 18.23 8.11
CA PRO A 211 39.26 19.61 8.51
C PRO A 211 39.10 19.70 10.03
N SER A 212 39.69 20.74 10.62
CA SER A 212 39.47 21.10 12.03
C SER A 212 38.02 21.53 12.26
N ASP A 213 37.57 21.60 13.51
CA ASP A 213 36.19 21.97 13.82
C ASP A 213 35.86 23.40 13.35
N GLY A 214 36.82 24.32 13.43
CA GLY A 214 36.69 25.66 12.83
C GLY A 214 36.57 25.62 11.31
N ALA A 215 37.36 24.79 10.62
CA ALA A 215 37.26 24.63 9.17
C ALA A 215 35.94 23.98 8.74
N LYS A 216 35.42 23.02 9.52
CA LYS A 216 34.09 22.43 9.26
C LYS A 216 32.97 23.46 9.41
N ALA A 217 33.05 24.33 10.42
CA ALA A 217 32.06 25.39 10.62
C ALA A 217 32.04 26.40 9.46
N GLU A 218 33.22 26.78 8.96
CA GLU A 218 33.33 27.68 7.82
C GLU A 218 32.83 27.03 6.52
N LEU A 219 33.21 25.78 6.26
CA LEU A 219 32.72 25.02 5.10
C LEU A 219 31.19 24.83 5.16
N ALA A 220 30.64 24.55 6.35
CA ALA A 220 29.21 24.44 6.58
C ALA A 220 28.48 25.74 6.21
N LYS A 221 29.01 26.88 6.66
CA LYS A 221 28.47 28.21 6.35
C LYS A 221 28.52 28.52 4.86
N GLN A 222 29.66 28.28 4.20
CA GLN A 222 29.82 28.54 2.76
C GLN A 222 28.93 27.65 1.88
N CYS A 223 28.73 26.39 2.28
CA CYS A 223 27.94 25.42 1.54
C CYS A 223 26.44 25.47 1.85
N GLY A 224 26.03 26.17 2.91
CA GLY A 224 24.65 26.18 3.39
C GLY A 224 24.19 24.80 3.92
N ILE A 225 25.08 24.04 4.55
CA ILE A 225 24.80 22.69 5.10
C ILE A 225 25.26 22.61 6.56
N SER A 226 24.81 21.58 7.29
CA SER A 226 25.23 21.37 8.68
C SER A 226 26.67 20.86 8.82
N ILE A 227 27.29 21.14 9.97
CA ILE A 227 28.63 20.62 10.34
C ILE A 227 28.67 19.08 10.30
N ALA A 228 27.58 18.42 10.68
CA ALA A 228 27.45 16.97 10.60
C ALA A 228 27.46 16.47 9.15
N GLN A 229 26.79 17.17 8.22
CA GLN A 229 26.83 16.86 6.79
C GLN A 229 28.23 17.04 6.19
N VAL A 230 28.96 18.09 6.59
CA VAL A 230 30.37 18.28 6.21
C VAL A 230 31.22 17.11 6.71
N SER A 231 31.10 16.76 7.99
CA SER A 231 31.85 15.65 8.61
C SER A 231 31.62 14.31 7.89
N ASN A 232 30.35 14.00 7.62
CA ASN A 232 29.94 12.80 6.89
C ASN A 232 30.45 12.81 5.45
N TRP A 233 30.43 13.96 4.77
CA TRP A 233 30.94 14.08 3.41
C TRP A 233 32.44 13.81 3.36
N PHE A 234 33.24 14.40 4.25
CA PHE A 234 34.69 14.16 4.30
C PHE A 234 35.02 12.71 4.65
N GLY A 235 34.29 12.10 5.60
CA GLY A 235 34.41 10.67 5.89
C GLY A 235 34.17 9.79 4.67
N ASN A 236 33.04 10.02 3.98
CA ASN A 236 32.68 9.28 2.77
C ASN A 236 33.66 9.52 1.61
N LYS A 237 34.12 10.77 1.42
CA LYS A 237 35.08 11.15 0.38
C LYS A 237 36.42 10.43 0.59
N ARG A 238 36.93 10.36 1.82
CA ARG A 238 38.15 9.63 2.17
C ARG A 238 38.03 8.12 1.87
N ILE A 239 36.90 7.50 2.24
CA ILE A 239 36.65 6.07 1.95
C ILE A 239 36.63 5.81 0.44
N ARG A 240 35.90 6.64 -0.33
CA ARG A 240 35.82 6.51 -1.79
C ARG A 240 37.18 6.71 -2.45
N PHE A 241 37.95 7.70 -1.99
CA PHE A 241 39.30 7.98 -2.47
C PHE A 241 40.24 6.80 -2.24
N ARG A 242 40.26 6.24 -1.01
CA ARG A 242 41.05 5.06 -0.69
C ARG A 242 40.69 3.85 -1.56
N LYS A 243 39.40 3.58 -1.75
CA LYS A 243 38.92 2.47 -2.58
C LYS A 243 39.34 2.64 -4.05
N ALA A 244 39.21 3.84 -4.61
CA ALA A 244 39.63 4.13 -5.97
C ALA A 244 41.14 3.91 -6.16
N PHE A 245 41.95 4.33 -5.18
CA PHE A 245 43.39 4.14 -5.22
C PHE A 245 43.80 2.65 -5.14
N LEU A 246 43.19 1.87 -4.23
CA LEU A 246 43.49 0.43 -4.10
C LEU A 246 43.16 -0.32 -5.38
N LYS A 247 42.01 -0.04 -6.00
CA LYS A 247 41.59 -0.65 -7.26
C LYS A 247 42.57 -0.37 -8.42
N ASN A 248 43.21 0.80 -8.43
CA ASN A 248 44.18 1.16 -9.47
C ASN A 248 45.59 0.58 -9.22
N LYS A 249 45.94 0.22 -7.98
CA LYS A 249 47.22 -0.46 -7.68
C LYS A 249 47.28 -1.90 -8.17
N ASP A 250 46.13 -2.57 -8.26
CA ASP A 250 46.03 -3.94 -8.78
C ASP A 250 46.22 -4.01 -10.32
N VAL A 251 46.25 -2.84 -10.99
CA VAL A 251 46.45 -2.71 -12.44
C VAL A 251 47.84 -2.14 -12.70
N ASN A 252 48.83 -3.02 -12.89
CA ASN A 252 50.20 -2.78 -13.36
C ASN A 252 50.88 -1.44 -13.00
N ALA A 253 51.81 -1.51 -12.05
CA ALA A 253 52.64 -0.42 -11.53
C ALA A 253 53.62 0.24 -12.54
N SER A 254 53.53 -0.03 -13.84
CA SER A 254 54.50 0.45 -14.84
C SER A 254 54.09 1.70 -15.62
N ASP A 255 52.83 2.16 -15.58
CA ASP A 255 52.36 3.28 -16.44
C ASP A 255 51.83 4.53 -15.70
N MET A 256 51.83 4.57 -14.37
CA MET A 256 51.15 5.63 -13.60
C MET A 256 52.06 6.75 -13.05
N SER A 257 53.04 7.22 -13.81
CA SER A 257 53.83 8.39 -13.38
C SER A 257 53.18 9.75 -13.67
N ASN A 258 52.22 9.86 -14.60
CA ASN A 258 51.88 11.18 -15.19
C ASN A 258 50.43 11.70 -15.06
N GLU A 259 49.52 11.05 -14.33
CA GLU A 259 48.09 11.45 -14.36
C GLU A 259 47.41 11.72 -13.01
N TRP A 260 48.18 12.03 -11.95
CA TRP A 260 47.59 12.42 -10.67
C TRP A 260 48.00 13.86 -10.30
N PRO A 261 47.07 14.83 -10.33
CA PRO A 261 47.32 16.15 -9.77
C PRO A 261 47.60 15.94 -8.28
N HIS A 262 48.82 16.27 -7.84
CA HIS A 262 49.31 16.10 -6.47
C HIS A 262 49.59 14.64 -6.04
N LYS A 263 50.13 13.80 -6.95
CA LYS A 263 50.63 12.44 -6.64
C LYS A 263 51.37 12.32 -5.31
N HIS A 264 52.31 13.22 -5.02
CA HIS A 264 53.06 13.23 -3.76
C HIS A 264 52.21 13.48 -2.50
N GLN A 265 51.14 14.28 -2.59
CA GLN A 265 50.25 14.53 -1.45
C GLN A 265 49.34 13.32 -1.19
N ALA A 266 48.86 12.67 -2.26
CA ALA A 266 48.10 11.42 -2.17
C ALA A 266 48.95 10.28 -1.58
N GLU A 267 50.20 10.15 -2.04
CA GLU A 267 51.17 9.18 -1.49
C GLU A 267 51.42 9.41 0.01
N ARG A 268 51.59 10.67 0.45
CA ARG A 268 51.79 11.00 1.87
C ARG A 268 50.57 10.68 2.74
N TYR A 269 49.36 11.01 2.27
CA TYR A 269 48.13 10.67 2.97
C TYR A 269 47.93 9.16 3.09
N LEU A 270 48.25 8.41 2.04
CA LEU A 270 48.15 6.95 2.05
C LEU A 270 49.23 6.33 2.94
N ALA A 271 50.47 6.84 2.93
CA ALA A 271 51.52 6.42 3.85
C ALA A 271 51.09 6.61 5.32
N LEU A 272 50.43 7.72 5.65
CA LEU A 272 49.84 7.95 6.98
C LEU A 272 48.70 6.98 7.31
N LEU A 273 47.88 6.61 6.33
CA LEU A 273 46.80 5.63 6.52
C LEU A 273 47.30 4.17 6.65
N PHE A 274 48.45 3.83 6.09
CA PHE A 274 49.07 2.52 6.21
C PHE A 274 49.99 2.41 7.43
N ALA A 275 50.57 3.52 7.91
CA ALA A 275 51.38 3.54 9.13
C ALA A 275 50.57 3.45 10.44
N CYS A 276 49.25 3.71 10.37
CA CYS A 276 48.32 3.62 11.50
C CYS A 276 47.47 2.33 11.51
N ALA A 277 47.82 1.32 10.70
CA ALA A 277 47.17 0.01 10.65
C ALA A 277 48.12 -1.08 11.15
#